data_AF-A0A535A9V5-F1
#
_entry.id   AF-A0A535A9V5-F1
#
_cell.length_a   1.000
_cell.length_b   1.000
_cell.length_c   1.000
_cell.angle_alpha   90.00
_cell.angle_beta   90.00
_cell.angle_gamma   90.00
#
_symmetry.space_group_name_H-M   'P 1'
#
loop_
_entity.id
_entity.type
_entity.pdbx_description
1 polymer ?
#
loop_
_entity_poly.entity_id
_entity_poly.type
_entity_poly.pdbx_seq_one_letter_code
_entity_poly.pdbx_strand_id
1 'polypeptide(L)'
;MVRLPPLYAIVDPLDTERDPVALADAMLAGGARLLQLRLKAATSRELLRVAEVIRERARGRGATFLVNDRPDVARAVDADGVHLGQDDLPVAAARHILGPGRLIGLSTHDLAQLRAAEAEGADYVAVGPVYATHSKAAALAPRGLELV
;
A
#
# COMPACT_ATOMS: atom_id res chain seq x y z
N MET A 1 -8.28 -2.52 -17.57
CA MET A 1 -8.76 -2.65 -16.17
C MET A 1 -7.74 -3.48 -15.41
N VAL A 2 -7.17 -2.96 -14.33
CA VAL A 2 -6.19 -3.70 -13.52
C VAL A 2 -6.92 -4.81 -12.79
N ARG A 3 -6.38 -6.04 -12.80
CA ARG A 3 -6.90 -7.15 -12.01
C ARG A 3 -5.94 -7.42 -10.86
N LEU A 4 -6.35 -7.06 -9.65
CA LEU A 4 -5.57 -7.29 -8.44
C LEU A 4 -5.84 -8.69 -7.85
N PRO A 5 -4.85 -9.32 -7.21
CA PRO A 5 -5.07 -10.51 -6.39
C PRO A 5 -6.08 -10.24 -5.25
N PRO A 6 -6.91 -11.22 -4.86
CA PRO A 6 -8.00 -11.01 -3.91
C PRO A 6 -7.54 -10.81 -2.46
N LEU A 7 -6.33 -11.28 -2.11
CA LEU A 7 -5.76 -11.10 -0.78
C LEU A 7 -4.69 -10.01 -0.81
N TYR A 8 -5.06 -8.83 -0.30
CA TYR A 8 -4.18 -7.69 -0.11
C TYR A 8 -3.62 -7.67 1.33
N ALA A 9 -2.37 -8.11 1.50
CA ALA A 9 -1.70 -8.12 2.79
C ALA A 9 -0.87 -6.85 3.00
N ILE A 10 -0.98 -6.24 4.18
CA ILE A 10 -0.17 -5.07 4.57
C ILE A 10 0.89 -5.55 5.57
N VAL A 11 2.16 -5.46 5.18
CA VAL A 11 3.31 -5.72 6.04
C VAL A 11 3.49 -4.51 6.93
N ASP A 12 3.01 -4.63 8.17
CA ASP A 12 3.13 -3.61 9.20
C ASP A 12 3.57 -4.29 10.50
N PRO A 13 4.80 -4.03 10.99
CA PRO A 13 5.28 -4.65 12.23
C PRO A 13 4.70 -3.99 13.49
N LEU A 14 3.89 -2.93 13.36
CA LEU A 14 3.17 -2.31 14.47
C LEU A 14 2.47 -3.40 15.30
N ASP A 15 2.71 -3.39 16.60
CA ASP A 15 2.17 -4.33 17.59
C ASP A 15 2.67 -5.79 17.53
N THR A 16 3.65 -6.11 16.68
CA THR A 16 4.17 -7.49 16.58
C THR A 16 5.61 -7.67 17.05
N GLU A 17 6.40 -6.60 17.16
CA GLU A 17 7.88 -6.63 17.36
C GLU A 17 8.63 -7.49 16.33
N ARG A 18 7.97 -7.92 15.24
CA ARG A 18 8.57 -8.80 14.24
C ARG A 18 9.36 -7.99 13.21
N ASP A 19 10.44 -8.59 12.74
CA ASP A 19 11.16 -8.08 11.57
C ASP A 19 10.21 -8.03 10.34
N PRO A 20 10.13 -6.89 9.62
CA PRO A 20 9.20 -6.73 8.50
C PRO A 20 9.49 -7.69 7.35
N VAL A 21 10.74 -8.11 7.14
CA VAL A 21 11.08 -9.09 6.09
C VAL A 21 10.52 -10.46 6.46
N ALA A 22 10.72 -10.90 7.71
CA ALA A 22 10.16 -12.16 8.19
C ALA A 22 8.62 -12.17 8.12
N LEU A 23 7.97 -11.04 8.41
CA LEU A 23 6.51 -10.91 8.27
C LEU A 23 6.06 -11.04 6.81
N ALA A 24 6.75 -10.36 5.88
CA ALA A 24 6.46 -10.46 4.46
C ALA A 24 6.66 -11.89 3.93
N ASP A 25 7.73 -12.57 4.35
CA ASP A 25 7.99 -13.96 3.98
C ASP A 25 6.88 -14.90 4.45
N ALA A 26 6.37 -14.70 5.66
CA ALA A 26 5.24 -15.46 6.20
C ALA A 26 3.94 -15.20 5.42
N MET A 27 3.62 -13.94 5.11
CA MET A 27 2.42 -13.57 4.34
C MET A 27 2.44 -14.17 2.94
N LEU A 28 3.57 -14.07 2.26
CA LEU A 28 3.78 -14.64 0.93
C LEU A 28 3.70 -16.17 0.95
N ALA A 29 4.24 -16.83 1.98
CA ALA A 29 4.13 -18.28 2.17
C ALA A 29 2.69 -18.71 2.45
N GLY A 30 1.92 -17.87 3.16
CA GLY A 30 0.48 -18.05 3.38
C GLY A 30 -0.40 -17.80 2.16
N GLY A 31 0.18 -17.43 1.00
CA GLY A 31 -0.55 -17.31 -0.27
C GLY A 31 -0.88 -15.87 -0.68
N ALA A 32 -0.48 -14.85 0.08
CA ALA A 32 -0.66 -13.47 -0.36
C ALA A 32 0.10 -13.19 -1.67
N ARG A 33 -0.55 -12.53 -2.62
CA ARG A 33 0.04 -12.14 -3.91
C ARG A 33 -0.07 -10.65 -4.22
N LEU A 34 -0.64 -9.88 -3.29
CA LEU A 34 -0.59 -8.43 -3.27
C LEU A 34 -0.11 -8.01 -1.88
N LEU A 35 1.08 -7.41 -1.81
CA LEU A 35 1.73 -6.97 -0.58
C LEU A 35 1.95 -5.45 -0.60
N GLN A 36 1.71 -4.80 0.53
CA GLN A 36 2.10 -3.41 0.78
C GLN A 36 3.06 -3.34 1.96
N LEU A 37 4.23 -2.73 1.79
CA LEU A 37 5.11 -2.40 2.92
C LEU A 37 4.66 -1.07 3.55
N ARG A 38 4.27 -1.11 4.82
CA ARG A 38 3.92 0.06 5.62
C ARG A 38 4.84 0.14 6.83
N LEU A 39 5.77 1.10 6.81
CA LEU A 39 6.79 1.26 7.85
C LEU A 39 6.92 2.72 8.31
N LYS A 40 5.84 3.26 8.91
CA LYS A 40 5.70 4.70 9.18
C LYS A 40 6.74 5.30 10.15
N ALA A 41 7.31 4.49 11.04
CA ALA A 41 8.31 4.92 12.02
C ALA A 41 9.76 4.83 11.51
N ALA A 42 9.99 4.25 10.33
CA ALA A 42 11.33 4.05 9.80
C ALA A 42 11.90 5.31 9.13
N THR A 43 13.21 5.48 9.21
CA THR A 43 13.91 6.45 8.38
C THR A 43 13.82 6.05 6.90
N SER A 44 14.00 7.00 5.98
CA SER A 44 14.05 6.70 4.54
C SER A 44 15.11 5.65 4.18
N ARG A 45 16.26 5.63 4.87
CA ARG A 45 17.33 4.65 4.65
C ARG A 45 16.89 3.25 5.04
N GLU A 46 16.24 3.11 6.19
CA GLU A 46 15.74 1.80 6.66
C GLU A 46 14.61 1.29 5.78
N LEU A 47 13.66 2.17 5.43
CA LEU A 47 12.55 1.84 4.54
C LEU A 47 13.07 1.34 3.19
N LEU A 48 14.05 2.04 2.59
CA LEU A 48 14.65 1.63 1.32
C LEU A 48 15.27 0.23 1.41
N ARG A 49 16.13 -0.01 2.42
CA ARG A 49 16.78 -1.30 2.65
C ARG A 49 15.77 -2.44 2.81
N VAL A 50 14.72 -2.23 3.60
CA VAL A 50 13.68 -3.25 3.83
C VAL A 50 12.85 -3.47 2.56
N ALA A 51 12.51 -2.40 1.83
CA ALA A 51 11.74 -2.47 0.59
C ALA A 51 12.49 -3.24 -0.51
N GLU A 52 13.81 -3.07 -0.64
CA GLU A 52 14.64 -3.84 -1.59
C GLU A 52 14.53 -5.35 -1.33
N VAL A 53 14.72 -5.76 -0.07
CA VAL A 53 14.65 -7.19 0.30
C VAL A 53 13.26 -7.75 0.04
N ILE A 54 12.20 -7.07 0.49
CA ILE A 54 10.82 -7.56 0.29
C ILE A 54 10.45 -7.58 -1.19
N ARG A 55 10.92 -6.60 -1.98
CA ARG A 55 10.69 -6.59 -3.42
C ARG A 55 11.24 -7.84 -4.10
N GLU A 56 12.46 -8.24 -3.78
CA GLU A 56 13.05 -9.48 -4.31
C GLU A 56 12.23 -10.71 -3.94
N ARG A 57 11.79 -10.80 -2.67
CA ARG A 57 10.96 -11.91 -2.18
C ARG A 57 9.60 -11.97 -2.89
N ALA A 58 8.94 -10.84 -3.05
CA ALA A 58 7.67 -10.73 -3.74
C ALA A 58 7.82 -11.11 -5.22
N ARG A 59 8.85 -10.59 -5.91
CA ARG A 59 9.14 -10.91 -7.32
C ARG A 59 9.37 -12.41 -7.51
N GLY A 60 10.17 -13.04 -6.65
CA GLY A 60 10.43 -14.49 -6.70
C GLY A 60 9.19 -15.37 -6.48
N ARG A 61 8.10 -14.81 -5.96
CA ARG A 61 6.82 -15.49 -5.73
C ARG A 61 5.70 -15.01 -6.66
N GLY A 62 6.01 -14.17 -7.65
CA GLY A 62 5.03 -13.59 -8.58
C GLY A 62 3.99 -12.70 -7.89
N ALA A 63 4.36 -12.07 -6.78
CA ALA A 63 3.49 -11.17 -6.04
C ALA A 63 3.71 -9.71 -6.46
N THR A 64 2.62 -8.95 -6.52
CA THR A 64 2.63 -7.50 -6.65
C THR A 64 3.09 -6.88 -5.33
N PHE A 65 4.08 -5.99 -5.41
CA PHE A 65 4.65 -5.28 -4.27
C PHE A 65 4.44 -3.78 -4.37
N LEU A 66 3.87 -3.20 -3.32
CA LEU A 66 3.55 -1.79 -3.20
C LEU A 66 4.27 -1.18 -2.00
N VAL A 67 4.67 0.09 -2.10
CA VAL A 67 5.20 0.85 -0.97
C VAL A 67 4.14 1.83 -0.49
N ASN A 68 3.94 1.95 0.81
CA ASN A 68 3.02 2.90 1.39
C ASN A 68 3.62 4.33 1.38
N ASP A 69 2.84 5.33 0.99
CA ASP A 69 3.08 6.79 1.05
C ASP A 69 4.29 7.33 0.24
N ARG A 70 5.22 6.47 -0.22
CA ARG A 70 6.55 6.86 -0.72
C ARG A 70 6.80 6.48 -2.18
N PRO A 71 6.31 7.27 -3.16
CA PRO A 71 6.56 7.04 -4.59
C PRO A 71 8.04 7.04 -4.99
N ASP A 72 8.85 7.83 -4.29
CA ASP A 72 10.30 7.92 -4.46
C ASP A 72 10.99 6.59 -4.13
N VAL A 73 10.64 5.99 -2.98
CA VAL A 73 11.14 4.67 -2.58
C VAL A 73 10.61 3.58 -3.50
N ALA A 74 9.31 3.60 -3.82
CA ALA A 74 8.71 2.66 -4.77
C ALA A 74 9.45 2.65 -6.11
N ARG A 75 9.81 3.83 -6.64
CA ARG A 75 10.62 3.93 -7.85
C ARG A 75 12.04 3.40 -7.66
N ALA A 76 12.70 3.78 -6.56
CA ALA A 76 14.08 3.41 -6.30
C ALA A 76 14.28 1.88 -6.23
N VAL A 77 13.31 1.16 -5.67
CA VAL A 77 13.37 -0.31 -5.54
C VAL A 77 12.70 -1.06 -6.67
N ASP A 78 12.20 -0.36 -7.71
CA ASP A 78 11.40 -0.95 -8.78
C ASP A 78 10.20 -1.76 -8.25
N ALA A 79 9.47 -1.17 -7.29
CA ALA A 79 8.18 -1.68 -6.85
C ALA A 79 7.13 -1.55 -7.96
N ASP A 80 6.08 -2.37 -7.86
CA ASP A 80 5.01 -2.41 -8.83
C ASP A 80 4.06 -1.19 -8.67
N GLY A 81 4.17 -0.45 -7.55
CA GLY A 81 3.38 0.75 -7.31
C GLY A 81 3.47 1.32 -5.90
N VAL A 82 2.56 2.26 -5.61
CA VAL A 82 2.40 2.92 -4.32
C VAL A 82 0.95 2.83 -3.84
N HIS A 83 0.74 2.90 -2.53
CA HIS A 83 -0.57 3.18 -1.94
C HIS A 83 -0.47 4.49 -1.15
N LEU A 84 -1.42 5.39 -1.34
CA LEU A 84 -1.44 6.74 -0.77
C LEU A 84 -2.65 6.92 0.14
N GLY A 85 -2.48 7.72 1.19
CA GLY A 85 -3.53 8.34 1.96
C GLY A 85 -3.97 9.69 1.40
N GLN A 86 -5.00 10.27 2.01
CA GLN A 86 -5.55 11.56 1.60
C GLN A 86 -4.61 12.75 1.88
N ASP A 87 -3.71 12.60 2.84
CA ASP A 87 -2.74 13.64 3.24
C ASP A 87 -1.34 13.43 2.62
N ASP A 88 -1.18 12.42 1.76
CA ASP A 88 0.09 12.15 1.06
C ASP A 88 0.18 12.96 -0.26
N LEU A 89 1.18 12.65 -1.10
CA LEU A 89 1.28 13.28 -2.41
C LEU A 89 0.01 13.02 -3.25
N PRO A 90 -0.51 14.02 -4.00
CA PRO A 90 -1.60 13.80 -4.94
C PRO A 90 -1.24 12.74 -5.98
N VAL A 91 -2.24 12.03 -6.51
CA VAL A 91 -2.04 10.93 -7.47
C VAL A 91 -1.25 11.40 -8.70
N ALA A 92 -1.55 12.60 -9.20
CA ALA A 92 -0.84 13.20 -10.33
C ALA A 92 0.67 13.40 -10.06
N ALA A 93 1.03 13.83 -8.85
CA ALA A 93 2.43 14.00 -8.46
C ALA A 93 3.14 12.64 -8.29
N ALA A 94 2.47 11.66 -7.66
CA ALA A 94 2.98 10.30 -7.56
C ALA A 94 3.18 9.67 -8.95
N ARG A 95 2.25 9.89 -9.89
CA ARG A 95 2.35 9.43 -11.29
C ARG A 95 3.56 10.03 -11.99
N HIS A 96 3.83 11.32 -11.78
CA HIS A 96 5.00 11.99 -12.34
C HIS A 96 6.31 11.32 -11.87
N ILE A 97 6.40 10.98 -10.59
CA ILE A 97 7.56 10.28 -10.02
C ILE A 97 7.67 8.86 -10.58
N LEU A 98 6.60 8.06 -10.50
CA LEU A 98 6.62 6.64 -10.83
C LEU A 98 6.71 6.34 -12.32
N GLY A 99 6.28 7.29 -13.16
CA GLY A 99 6.10 7.08 -14.59
C GLY A 99 4.85 6.26 -14.93
N PRO A 100 4.64 5.97 -16.22
CA PRO A 100 3.50 5.19 -16.67
C PRO A 100 3.62 3.72 -16.23
N GLY A 101 2.48 3.05 -16.05
CA GLY A 101 2.38 1.60 -15.88
C GLY A 101 2.54 1.05 -14.46
N ARG A 102 3.01 1.85 -13.49
CA ARG A 102 3.02 1.46 -12.06
C ARG A 102 1.66 1.71 -11.41
N LEU A 103 1.28 0.91 -10.42
CA LEU A 103 0.01 1.04 -9.72
C LEU A 103 0.04 2.23 -8.74
N ILE A 104 -1.06 2.95 -8.65
CA ILE A 104 -1.30 3.96 -7.63
C ILE A 104 -2.65 3.66 -6.98
N GLY A 105 -2.61 3.26 -5.72
CA GLY A 105 -3.80 3.11 -4.89
C GLY A 105 -4.06 4.33 -4.03
N LEU A 106 -5.33 4.61 -3.73
CA LEU A 106 -5.70 5.68 -2.81
C LEU A 106 -6.68 5.18 -1.73
N SER A 107 -6.41 5.48 -0.47
CA SER A 107 -7.35 5.28 0.63
C SER A 107 -8.53 6.24 0.48
N THR A 108 -9.77 5.74 0.64
CA THR A 108 -11.01 6.53 0.53
C THR A 108 -11.97 6.18 1.66
N HIS A 109 -12.78 7.15 2.07
CA HIS A 109 -13.63 7.09 3.26
C HIS A 109 -15.07 7.55 3.03
N ASP A 110 -15.37 8.13 1.87
CA ASP A 110 -16.69 8.58 1.46
C ASP A 110 -16.80 8.65 -0.08
N LEU A 111 -18.01 8.92 -0.57
CA LEU A 111 -18.30 8.97 -2.00
C LEU A 111 -17.62 10.14 -2.72
N ALA A 112 -17.35 11.25 -2.02
CA ALA A 112 -16.67 12.39 -2.63
C ALA A 112 -15.20 12.04 -2.91
N GLN A 113 -14.53 11.39 -1.95
CA GLN A 113 -13.17 10.89 -2.11
C GLN A 113 -13.05 9.82 -3.19
N LEU A 114 -14.03 8.91 -3.31
CA LEU A 114 -14.07 7.92 -4.38
C LEU A 114 -14.12 8.57 -5.77
N ARG A 115 -15.00 9.56 -5.96
CA ARG A 115 -15.11 10.31 -7.23
C ARG A 115 -13.85 11.10 -7.54
N ALA A 116 -13.25 11.72 -6.53
CA ALA A 116 -11.98 12.42 -6.68
C ALA A 116 -10.85 11.46 -7.09
N ALA A 117 -10.75 10.29 -6.45
CA ALA A 117 -9.75 9.27 -6.78
C ALA A 117 -9.85 8.79 -8.24
N GLU A 118 -11.08 8.57 -8.73
CA GLU A 118 -11.32 8.22 -10.13
C GLU A 118 -10.90 9.35 -11.07
N ALA A 119 -11.29 10.60 -10.79
CA ALA A 119 -10.94 11.76 -11.59
C ALA A 119 -9.42 12.03 -11.63
N GLU A 120 -8.72 11.75 -10.54
CA GLU A 120 -7.26 11.86 -10.44
C GLU A 120 -6.52 10.70 -11.13
N GLY A 121 -7.22 9.63 -11.51
CA GLY A 121 -6.65 8.48 -12.21
C GLY A 121 -5.93 7.48 -11.30
N ALA A 122 -6.44 7.27 -10.07
CA ALA A 122 -6.02 6.16 -9.24
C ALA A 122 -6.36 4.81 -9.90
N ASP A 123 -5.44 3.83 -9.82
CA ASP A 123 -5.62 2.51 -10.43
C ASP A 123 -6.55 1.61 -9.60
N TYR A 124 -6.63 1.86 -8.29
CA TYR A 124 -7.57 1.21 -7.36
C TYR A 124 -7.76 2.08 -6.12
N VAL A 125 -8.79 1.76 -5.34
CA VAL A 125 -9.07 2.41 -4.06
C VAL A 125 -9.15 1.39 -2.94
N ALA A 126 -8.79 1.81 -1.72
CA ALA A 126 -9.08 1.04 -0.51
C ALA A 126 -10.14 1.79 0.29
N VAL A 127 -11.29 1.16 0.49
CA VAL A 127 -12.41 1.73 1.24
C VAL A 127 -12.31 1.32 2.70
N GLY A 128 -12.45 2.26 3.62
CA GLY A 128 -12.53 1.92 5.03
C GLY A 128 -12.63 3.11 5.98
N PRO A 129 -12.38 2.89 7.29
CA PRO A 129 -12.29 1.56 7.89
C PRO A 129 -13.66 0.87 7.89
N VAL A 130 -13.76 -0.39 7.46
CA VAL A 130 -15.03 -1.14 7.49
C VAL A 130 -15.48 -1.41 8.93
N TYR A 131 -14.52 -1.80 9.78
CA TYR A 131 -14.69 -2.06 11.21
C TYR A 131 -13.73 -1.20 12.03
N ALA A 132 -13.97 -1.08 13.33
CA ALA A 132 -13.06 -0.38 14.23
C ALA A 132 -11.68 -1.04 14.24
N THR A 133 -10.62 -0.23 14.26
CA THR A 133 -9.24 -0.71 14.24
C THR A 133 -8.35 0.21 15.07
N HIS A 134 -7.30 -0.36 15.66
CA HIS A 134 -6.27 0.37 16.39
C HIS A 134 -4.96 0.49 15.60
N SER A 135 -4.85 -0.15 14.43
CA SER A 135 -3.61 -0.18 13.63
C SER A 135 -3.26 1.15 12.96
N LYS A 136 -4.14 2.16 13.04
CA LYS A 136 -3.89 3.54 12.60
C LYS A 136 -4.15 4.50 13.77
N ALA A 137 -3.17 5.34 14.09
CA ALA A 137 -3.21 6.25 15.25
C ALA A 137 -4.37 7.26 15.25
N ALA A 138 -4.90 7.61 14.07
CA ALA A 138 -6.11 8.41 13.89
C ALA A 138 -7.21 7.56 13.23
N ALA A 139 -7.72 6.56 13.96
CA ALA A 139 -8.76 5.69 13.45
C ALA A 139 -10.07 6.48 13.25
N LEU A 140 -10.51 6.61 12.00
CA LEU A 140 -11.84 7.11 11.68
C LEU A 140 -12.91 6.18 12.26
N ALA A 141 -14.11 6.72 12.47
CA ALA A 141 -15.27 5.91 12.80
C ALA A 141 -15.51 4.85 11.69
N PRO A 142 -15.93 3.63 12.04
CA PRO A 142 -16.25 2.60 11.06
C PRO A 142 -17.28 3.10 10.03
N ARG A 143 -17.05 2.77 8.76
CA ARG A 143 -17.92 3.11 7.61
C ARG A 143 -18.84 1.97 7.20
N GLY A 144 -18.64 0.77 7.73
CA GLY A 144 -19.42 -0.40 7.34
C GLY A 144 -19.20 -0.79 5.88
N LEU A 145 -20.20 -1.42 5.28
CA LEU A 145 -20.16 -1.97 3.92
C LEU A 145 -20.90 -1.10 2.89
N GLU A 146 -21.42 0.08 3.28
CA GLU A 146 -22.26 0.91 2.41
C GLU A 146 -21.53 1.44 1.16
N LEU A 147 -20.19 1.44 1.19
CA LEU A 147 -19.31 1.92 0.12
C LEU A 147 -18.65 0.79 -0.70
N VAL A 148 -18.97 -0.47 -0.44
CA VAL A 148 -18.32 -1.67 -1.03
C VAL A 148 -19.27 -2.44 -1.94
#